data_AF-A0A6A5XYS8-F1
#
_entry.id   AF-A0A6A5XYS8-F1
#
_cell.length_a   1.000
_cell.length_b   1.000
_cell.length_c   1.000
_cell.angle_alpha   90.00
_cell.angle_beta   90.00
_cell.angle_gamma   90.00
#
_symmetry.space_group_name_H-M   'P 1'
#
loop_
_entity.id
_entity.type
_entity.pdbx_description
1 polymer ?
#
loop_
_entity_poly.entity_id
_entity_poly.type
_entity_poly.pdbx_seq_one_letter_code
_entity_poly.pdbx_strand_id
1 'polypeptide(L)'
;MSLSELGVGGLYITLYVRHHPPVKNNSHWGLYHHEDDKARGTEYHVKGIGQGWIANHGKSPRLHQSRYASTRILYTTKPETHYFIKQNGVRIFSGFLFVGLMQITSIPEDLKGYGVKKLRTYDNEINDREGITCRVWLFDVLKLLQTPVDGVRILECENLGDLEQEAMDLGKKHAQAAADNIQPRPINLSQFLLKAEPTSGI
;
A
#
# COMPACT_ATOMS: atom_id res chain seq x y z
N MET A 1 10.09 -20.39 1.30
CA MET A 1 9.28 -20.13 0.09
C MET A 1 9.52 -18.70 -0.35
N SER A 2 9.76 -18.47 -1.64
CA SER A 2 9.87 -17.13 -2.22
C SER A 2 8.46 -16.58 -2.42
N LEU A 3 8.06 -15.55 -1.66
CA LEU A 3 6.83 -14.77 -1.88
C LEU A 3 7.05 -13.83 -3.09
N SER A 4 7.29 -14.41 -4.26
CA SER A 4 7.50 -13.66 -5.51
C SER A 4 6.19 -13.28 -6.22
N GLU A 5 5.05 -13.71 -5.69
CA GLU A 5 3.77 -13.61 -6.40
C GLU A 5 2.73 -12.93 -5.52
N LEU A 6 2.06 -11.91 -6.08
CA LEU A 6 0.91 -11.29 -5.46
C LEU A 6 -0.30 -12.19 -5.73
N GLY A 7 -1.07 -12.47 -4.68
CA GLY A 7 -2.31 -13.23 -4.79
C GLY A 7 -3.41 -12.37 -5.37
N VAL A 8 -4.14 -12.88 -6.38
CA VAL A 8 -5.32 -12.20 -6.93
C VAL A 8 -6.33 -11.94 -5.82
N GLY A 9 -6.89 -10.73 -5.78
CA GLY A 9 -7.73 -10.24 -4.70
C GLY A 9 -6.94 -9.69 -3.50
N GLY A 10 -5.62 -9.90 -3.44
CA GLY A 10 -4.78 -9.44 -2.34
C GLY A 10 -4.85 -7.92 -2.17
N LEU A 11 -5.07 -7.47 -0.94
CA LEU A 11 -5.00 -6.08 -0.53
C LEU A 11 -3.72 -5.87 0.28
N TYR A 12 -2.89 -4.95 -0.20
CA TYR A 12 -1.55 -4.70 0.33
C TYR A 12 -1.44 -3.26 0.82
N ILE A 13 -0.76 -3.03 1.94
CA ILE A 13 -0.24 -1.70 2.28
C ILE A 13 1.00 -1.44 1.41
N THR A 14 1.06 -0.27 0.78
CA THR A 14 2.21 0.24 0.05
C THR A 14 2.92 1.32 0.86
N LEU A 15 4.25 1.26 0.90
CA LEU A 15 5.08 2.24 1.60
C LEU A 15 6.10 2.86 0.64
N TYR A 16 6.27 4.18 0.75
CA TYR A 16 7.29 4.92 0.01
C TYR A 16 8.07 5.85 0.94
N VAL A 17 9.37 5.98 0.70
CA VAL A 17 10.21 7.00 1.34
C VAL A 17 9.81 8.39 0.83
N ARG A 18 9.73 9.38 1.73
CA ARG A 18 9.43 10.79 1.36
C ARG A 18 10.67 11.69 1.28
N HIS A 19 11.82 11.22 1.75
CA HIS A 19 13.03 12.04 1.90
C HIS A 19 14.31 11.21 1.72
N HIS A 20 15.38 11.80 1.19
CA HIS A 20 16.72 11.20 1.18
C HIS A 20 17.71 12.11 1.92
N PRO A 21 18.36 11.65 3.00
CA PRO A 21 18.22 10.33 3.63
C PRO A 21 16.81 10.12 4.23
N PRO A 22 16.35 8.86 4.40
CA PRO A 22 15.03 8.59 4.96
C PRO A 22 14.89 9.14 6.38
N VAL A 23 13.78 9.82 6.63
CA VAL A 23 13.40 10.27 7.97
C VAL A 23 12.52 9.19 8.60
N LYS A 24 12.84 8.83 9.85
CA LYS A 24 12.10 7.82 10.62
C LYS A 24 10.60 8.16 10.65
N ASN A 25 9.74 7.17 10.40
CA ASN A 25 8.28 7.27 10.42
C ASN A 25 7.68 8.30 9.43
N ASN A 26 8.46 8.79 8.47
CA ASN A 26 8.02 9.75 7.46
C ASN A 26 7.83 9.07 6.09
N SER A 27 7.00 8.04 6.05
CA SER A 27 6.66 7.34 4.82
C SER A 27 5.39 7.90 4.19
N HIS A 28 5.24 7.75 2.89
CA HIS A 28 3.95 7.83 2.22
C HIS A 28 3.30 6.46 2.22
N TRP A 29 1.99 6.44 2.43
CA TRP A 29 1.20 5.23 2.64
C TRP A 29 0.10 5.16 1.59
N GLY A 30 -0.13 3.97 1.07
CA GLY A 30 -1.23 3.66 0.17
C GLY A 30 -1.70 2.22 0.37
N LEU A 31 -2.74 1.88 -0.37
CA LEU A 31 -3.24 0.52 -0.51
C LEU A 31 -3.05 0.08 -1.95
N TYR A 32 -2.79 -1.19 -2.18
CA TYR A 32 -2.80 -1.79 -3.50
C TYR A 32 -3.71 -2.99 -3.51
N HIS A 33 -4.73 -2.95 -4.35
CA HIS A 33 -5.57 -4.10 -4.60
C HIS A 33 -5.10 -4.78 -5.88
N HIS A 34 -4.62 -6.02 -5.76
CA HIS A 34 -4.21 -6.83 -6.90
C HIS A 34 -5.43 -7.51 -7.51
N GLU A 35 -5.73 -7.21 -8.78
CA GLU A 35 -7.02 -7.56 -9.38
C GLU A 35 -6.94 -8.75 -10.34
N ASP A 36 -5.77 -9.04 -10.92
CA ASP A 36 -5.60 -10.20 -11.80
C ASP A 36 -4.17 -10.72 -11.90
N ASP A 37 -4.08 -11.97 -12.36
CA ASP A 37 -2.87 -12.75 -12.60
C ASP A 37 -1.91 -12.15 -13.64
N LYS A 38 -2.38 -11.18 -14.44
CA LYS A 38 -1.59 -10.42 -15.42
C LYS A 38 -0.99 -9.15 -14.82
N ALA A 39 -0.72 -9.16 -13.51
CA ALA A 39 -0.02 -8.07 -12.84
C ALA A 39 -0.82 -6.75 -12.79
N ARG A 40 -2.15 -6.77 -12.99
CA ARG A 40 -2.97 -5.55 -12.88
C ARG A 40 -3.53 -5.40 -11.47
N GLY A 41 -3.70 -4.16 -11.09
CA GLY A 41 -4.31 -3.78 -9.83
C GLY A 41 -4.50 -2.27 -9.79
N THR A 42 -5.00 -1.80 -8.65
CA THR A 42 -5.23 -0.38 -8.41
C THR A 42 -4.52 0.03 -7.13
N GLU A 43 -3.66 1.04 -7.22
CA GLU A 43 -3.15 1.73 -6.04
C GLU A 43 -4.16 2.78 -5.60
N TYR A 44 -4.44 2.82 -4.30
CA TYR A 44 -5.29 3.78 -3.64
C TYR A 44 -4.52 4.55 -2.59
N HIS A 45 -4.47 5.87 -2.72
CA HIS A 45 -3.83 6.73 -1.73
C HIS A 45 -4.38 8.15 -1.81
N VAL A 46 -4.09 8.94 -0.77
CA VAL A 46 -4.34 10.38 -0.76
C VAL A 46 -3.01 11.13 -0.63
N LYS A 47 -2.91 12.28 -1.29
CA LYS A 47 -1.72 13.13 -1.23
C LYS A 47 -2.09 14.58 -0.97
N GLY A 48 -1.23 15.27 -0.21
CA GLY A 48 -1.36 16.70 0.00
C GLY A 48 -1.08 17.47 -1.30
N ILE A 49 -1.89 18.49 -1.56
CA ILE A 49 -1.72 19.44 -2.65
C ILE A 49 -2.06 20.85 -2.14
N GLY A 50 -1.06 21.74 -2.12
CA GLY A 50 -1.22 23.06 -1.52
C GLY A 50 -1.64 22.96 -0.05
N GLN A 51 -2.80 23.56 0.28
CA GLN A 51 -3.40 23.54 1.63
C GLN A 51 -4.37 22.37 1.85
N GLY A 52 -4.61 21.52 0.84
CA GLY A 52 -5.60 20.44 0.91
C GLY A 52 -5.03 19.08 0.54
N TRP A 53 -5.94 18.12 0.35
CA TRP A 53 -5.66 16.72 0.02
C TRP A 53 -6.54 16.26 -1.13
N ILE A 54 -6.02 15.32 -1.92
CA ILE A 54 -6.75 14.68 -3.02
C ILE A 54 -6.59 13.17 -2.99
N ALA A 55 -7.66 12.46 -3.36
CA ALA A 55 -7.63 11.06 -3.75
C ALA A 55 -6.93 10.91 -5.11
N ASN A 56 -5.96 10.01 -5.21
CA ASN A 56 -5.15 9.85 -6.42
C ASN A 56 -4.97 8.37 -6.80
N HIS A 57 -6.09 7.69 -7.05
CA HIS A 57 -6.09 6.26 -7.34
C HIS A 57 -5.64 5.97 -8.78
N GLY A 58 -4.86 4.91 -9.02
CA GLY A 58 -4.31 4.61 -10.34
C GLY A 58 -4.06 3.12 -10.61
N LYS A 59 -4.18 2.70 -11.88
CA LYS A 59 -3.92 1.30 -12.31
C LYS A 59 -2.42 0.99 -12.43
N SER A 60 -1.99 -0.16 -11.94
CA SER A 60 -0.56 -0.53 -11.77
C SER A 60 0.28 -0.88 -13.02
N PRO A 61 -0.21 -0.94 -14.28
CA PRO A 61 0.70 -0.92 -15.42
C PRO A 61 1.06 0.51 -15.88
N ARG A 62 0.42 1.56 -15.33
CA ARG A 62 0.54 2.97 -15.80
C ARG A 62 0.87 3.97 -14.70
N LEU A 63 1.35 3.54 -13.54
CA LEU A 63 1.94 4.44 -12.53
C LEU A 63 3.35 4.88 -12.97
N HIS A 64 3.44 5.44 -14.18
CA HIS A 64 4.56 6.21 -14.67
C HIS A 64 4.51 7.60 -14.02
N GLN A 65 5.66 8.06 -13.57
CA GLN A 65 5.91 9.34 -12.90
C GLN A 65 5.30 9.46 -11.50
N SER A 66 6.06 8.98 -10.52
CA SER A 66 6.22 9.67 -9.24
C SER A 66 6.45 11.17 -9.50
N ARG A 67 5.37 11.96 -9.51
CA ARG A 67 5.42 13.42 -9.35
C ARG A 67 5.41 13.79 -7.86
N TYR A 68 6.16 13.06 -7.02
CA TYR A 68 6.70 13.62 -5.78
C TYR A 68 7.84 14.58 -6.16
N ALA A 69 7.51 15.64 -6.89
CA ALA A 69 8.41 16.72 -7.29
C ALA A 69 8.13 18.01 -6.48
N SER A 70 7.49 17.89 -5.32
CA SER A 70 7.30 19.03 -4.40
C SER A 70 8.51 19.28 -3.50
N THR A 71 9.47 18.36 -3.47
CA THR A 71 10.78 18.61 -2.86
C THR A 71 11.79 18.57 -3.98
N ARG A 72 12.42 19.72 -4.24
CA ARG A 72 13.56 19.89 -5.13
C ARG A 72 14.75 19.12 -4.54
N ILE A 73 14.69 17.80 -4.58
CA ILE A 73 15.81 16.94 -4.26
C ILE A 73 16.73 16.98 -5.48
N LEU A 74 17.69 17.89 -5.42
CA LEU A 74 18.80 17.98 -6.36
C LEU A 74 19.74 16.79 -6.11
N TYR A 75 19.42 15.61 -6.66
CA TYR A 75 20.44 14.60 -6.94
C TYR A 75 20.68 14.57 -8.43
N THR A 76 21.73 15.26 -8.83
CA THR A 76 22.37 15.08 -10.12
C THR A 76 22.89 13.64 -10.18
N THR A 77 22.80 13.02 -11.35
CA THR A 77 23.58 11.84 -11.78
C THR A 77 23.34 10.50 -11.08
N LYS A 78 22.10 9.98 -11.07
CA LYS A 78 21.88 8.52 -11.22
C LYS A 78 20.95 8.29 -12.41
N PRO A 79 21.30 7.45 -13.39
CA PRO A 79 20.44 7.17 -14.54
C PRO A 79 19.10 6.65 -14.04
N GLU A 80 18.01 7.07 -14.71
CA GLU A 80 16.61 6.78 -14.43
C GLU A 80 16.31 5.27 -14.48
N THR A 81 16.87 4.54 -13.54
CA THR A 81 16.64 3.13 -13.38
C THR A 81 15.26 3.06 -12.77
N HIS A 82 14.23 2.81 -13.58
CA HIS A 82 12.90 2.53 -13.06
C HIS A 82 12.96 1.16 -12.37
N TYR A 83 12.38 1.02 -11.17
CA TYR A 83 12.52 -0.17 -10.31
C TYR A 83 11.26 -1.00 -10.33
N PHE A 84 11.34 -2.32 -10.13
CA PHE A 84 10.18 -3.18 -10.33
C PHE A 84 10.04 -4.27 -9.29
N ILE A 85 8.83 -4.41 -8.75
CA ILE A 85 8.33 -5.75 -8.43
C ILE A 85 7.90 -6.35 -9.76
N LYS A 86 8.41 -7.56 -10.06
CA LYS A 86 7.98 -8.36 -11.21
C LYS A 86 7.19 -9.56 -10.74
N GLN A 87 6.04 -9.80 -11.36
CA GLN A 87 5.32 -11.07 -11.27
C GLN A 87 5.29 -11.68 -12.67
N ASN A 88 5.77 -12.92 -12.81
CA ASN A 88 5.84 -13.60 -14.11
C ASN A 88 6.55 -12.78 -15.21
N GLY A 89 7.58 -12.01 -14.84
CA GLY A 89 8.30 -11.13 -15.76
C GLY A 89 7.62 -9.78 -16.06
N VAL A 90 6.38 -9.56 -15.59
CA VAL A 90 5.60 -8.32 -15.77
C VAL A 90 5.83 -7.35 -14.62
N ARG A 91 6.01 -6.07 -14.94
CA ARG A 91 6.25 -4.98 -13.97
C ARG A 91 4.94 -4.56 -13.30
N ILE A 92 4.89 -4.61 -11.96
CA ILE A 92 3.70 -4.22 -11.17
C ILE A 92 3.85 -2.87 -10.49
N PHE A 93 5.05 -2.56 -9.99
CA PHE A 93 5.31 -1.29 -9.32
C PHE A 93 6.53 -0.64 -9.92
N SER A 94 6.51 0.68 -10.11
CA SER A 94 7.73 1.42 -10.41
C SER A 94 7.82 2.76 -9.69
N GLY A 95 8.71 2.83 -8.70
CA GLY A 95 8.99 4.05 -7.96
C GLY A 95 10.38 4.04 -7.32
N PHE A 96 11.15 5.10 -7.54
CA PHE A 96 12.50 5.30 -6.97
C PHE A 96 12.54 5.24 -5.45
N LEU A 97 11.41 5.50 -4.79
CA LEU A 97 11.29 5.55 -3.34
C LEU A 97 10.36 4.46 -2.77
N PHE A 98 9.97 3.48 -3.58
CA PHE A 98 9.10 2.40 -3.14
C PHE A 98 9.84 1.46 -2.18
N VAL A 99 9.25 1.24 -0.99
CA VAL A 99 9.84 0.45 0.11
C VAL A 99 9.45 -1.01 -0.01
N GLY A 100 8.17 -1.32 -0.23
CA GLY A 100 7.67 -2.70 -0.27
C GLY A 100 6.16 -2.79 -0.16
N LEU A 101 5.67 -4.03 -0.26
CA LEU A 101 4.25 -4.41 -0.09
C LEU A 101 4.08 -5.21 1.20
N MET A 102 2.97 -5.01 1.90
CA MET A 102 2.53 -5.88 2.98
C MET A 102 1.09 -6.32 2.75
N GLN A 103 0.85 -7.60 2.46
CA GLN A 103 -0.51 -8.14 2.33
C GLN A 103 -1.17 -8.16 3.70
N ILE A 104 -2.34 -7.54 3.79
CA ILE A 104 -3.10 -7.44 5.05
C ILE A 104 -4.39 -8.26 5.02
N THR A 105 -4.94 -8.48 3.83
CA THR A 105 -6.11 -9.32 3.58
C THR A 105 -6.21 -9.65 2.09
N SER A 106 -7.22 -10.43 1.72
CA SER A 106 -7.67 -10.60 0.34
C SER A 106 -9.14 -10.19 0.27
N ILE A 107 -9.51 -9.39 -0.74
CA ILE A 107 -10.90 -9.06 -1.02
C ILE A 107 -11.49 -10.22 -1.84
N PRO A 108 -12.51 -10.94 -1.33
CA PRO A 108 -13.20 -11.98 -2.08
C PRO A 108 -13.82 -11.42 -3.37
N GLU A 109 -13.88 -12.23 -4.44
CA GLU A 109 -14.35 -11.76 -5.75
C GLU A 109 -15.83 -11.31 -5.71
N ASP A 110 -16.67 -11.99 -4.93
CA ASP A 110 -18.07 -11.63 -4.66
C ASP A 110 -18.20 -10.29 -3.89
N LEU A 111 -17.23 -9.98 -3.03
CA LEU A 111 -17.20 -8.73 -2.26
C LEU A 111 -16.36 -7.62 -2.92
N LYS A 112 -15.78 -7.86 -4.10
CA LYS A 112 -14.90 -6.91 -4.79
C LYS A 112 -15.53 -5.54 -5.00
N GLY A 113 -16.77 -5.50 -5.46
CA GLY A 113 -17.51 -4.25 -5.65
C GLY A 113 -17.71 -3.47 -4.35
N TYR A 114 -18.04 -4.18 -3.27
CA TYR A 114 -18.18 -3.61 -1.93
C TYR A 114 -16.84 -3.10 -1.39
N GLY A 115 -15.79 -3.94 -1.44
CA GLY A 115 -14.45 -3.58 -0.99
C GLY A 115 -13.91 -2.34 -1.70
N VAL A 116 -13.96 -2.31 -3.04
CA VAL A 116 -13.52 -1.14 -3.83
C VAL A 116 -14.32 0.11 -3.49
N LYS A 117 -15.63 -0.01 -3.24
CA LYS A 117 -16.46 1.12 -2.78
C LYS A 117 -15.98 1.65 -1.42
N LYS A 118 -15.59 0.76 -0.49
CA LYS A 118 -15.02 1.18 0.81
C LYS A 118 -13.68 1.90 0.65
N LEU A 119 -12.83 1.45 -0.26
CA LEU A 119 -11.54 2.11 -0.56
C LEU A 119 -11.69 3.55 -1.07
N ARG A 120 -12.88 3.94 -1.53
CA ARG A 120 -13.20 5.26 -2.11
C ARG A 120 -14.20 6.07 -1.27
N THR A 121 -14.55 5.58 -0.08
CA THR A 121 -15.64 6.18 0.73
C THR A 121 -15.38 7.64 1.06
N TYR A 122 -14.12 7.99 1.34
CA TYR A 122 -13.76 9.33 1.77
C TYR A 122 -13.41 10.28 0.62
N ASP A 123 -13.44 9.86 -0.65
CA ASP A 123 -12.86 10.62 -1.78
C ASP A 123 -13.35 12.07 -1.88
N ASN A 124 -14.62 12.31 -1.58
CA ASN A 124 -15.27 13.63 -1.69
C ASN A 124 -15.26 14.45 -0.39
N GLU A 125 -14.89 13.84 0.73
CA GLU A 125 -14.92 14.48 2.07
C GLU A 125 -13.53 14.54 2.72
N ILE A 126 -12.45 14.22 1.97
CA ILE A 126 -11.07 14.18 2.51
C ILE A 126 -10.69 15.47 3.23
N ASN A 127 -11.08 16.63 2.67
CA ASN A 127 -10.71 17.95 3.18
C ASN A 127 -11.59 18.43 4.35
N ASP A 128 -12.71 17.74 4.62
CA ASP A 128 -13.57 18.06 5.76
C ASP A 128 -13.06 17.41 7.05
N ARG A 129 -11.99 16.60 6.95
CA ARG A 129 -11.44 15.82 8.05
C ARG A 129 -10.24 16.53 8.66
N GLU A 130 -10.39 16.92 9.92
CA GLU A 130 -9.30 17.51 10.70
C GLU A 130 -8.14 16.49 10.87
N GLY A 131 -6.89 16.97 10.71
CA GLY A 131 -5.69 16.15 10.91
C GLY A 131 -5.46 15.08 9.84
N ILE A 132 -6.14 15.15 8.69
CA ILE A 132 -6.02 14.14 7.64
C ILE A 132 -4.58 14.01 7.11
N THR A 133 -4.14 12.76 6.96
CA THR A 133 -2.88 12.39 6.31
C THR A 133 -3.10 11.12 5.49
N CYS A 134 -2.16 10.74 4.63
CA CYS A 134 -2.24 9.46 3.91
C CYS A 134 -2.36 8.25 4.83
N ARG A 135 -1.73 8.31 6.00
CA ARG A 135 -1.79 7.26 7.03
C ARG A 135 -3.14 7.25 7.72
N VAL A 136 -3.62 8.42 8.18
CA VAL A 136 -4.95 8.55 8.82
C VAL A 136 -6.04 8.06 7.87
N TRP A 137 -6.07 8.56 6.63
CA TRP A 137 -7.01 8.11 5.59
C TRP A 137 -7.00 6.59 5.40
N LEU A 138 -5.80 5.99 5.28
CA LEU A 138 -5.66 4.56 5.08
C LEU A 138 -6.31 3.78 6.22
N PHE A 139 -6.01 4.14 7.47
CA PHE A 139 -6.55 3.43 8.62
C PHE A 139 -8.06 3.63 8.81
N ASP A 140 -8.60 4.78 8.40
CA ASP A 140 -10.06 4.96 8.40
C ASP A 140 -10.75 4.13 7.31
N VAL A 141 -10.11 3.93 6.16
CA VAL A 141 -10.57 2.97 5.15
C VAL A 141 -10.50 1.54 5.68
N LEU A 142 -9.44 1.16 6.40
CA LEU A 142 -9.33 -0.17 6.99
C LEU A 142 -10.42 -0.45 8.02
N LYS A 143 -10.83 0.54 8.84
CA LYS A 143 -11.98 0.41 9.75
C LYS A 143 -13.27 0.07 9.00
N LEU A 144 -13.47 0.63 7.80
CA LEU A 144 -14.64 0.31 6.98
C LEU A 144 -14.60 -1.14 6.48
N LEU A 145 -13.41 -1.69 6.24
CA LEU A 145 -13.23 -3.09 5.81
C LEU A 145 -13.36 -4.09 6.98
N GLN A 146 -13.20 -3.64 8.23
CA GLN A 146 -13.54 -4.44 9.43
C GLN A 146 -15.05 -4.57 9.65
N THR A 147 -15.86 -3.69 9.03
CA THR A 147 -17.32 -3.73 9.19
C THR A 147 -17.89 -4.93 8.43
N PRO A 148 -18.58 -5.88 9.10
CA PRO A 148 -19.14 -7.04 8.45
C PRO A 148 -20.16 -6.69 7.37
N VAL A 149 -20.16 -7.45 6.28
CA VAL A 149 -21.19 -7.46 5.24
C VAL A 149 -21.63 -8.90 5.05
N ASP A 150 -22.93 -9.17 5.20
CA ASP A 150 -23.50 -10.53 5.15
C ASP A 150 -22.78 -11.54 6.06
N GLY A 151 -22.30 -11.08 7.22
CA GLY A 151 -21.57 -11.89 8.20
C GLY A 151 -20.08 -12.06 7.91
N VAL A 152 -19.56 -11.55 6.79
CA VAL A 152 -18.16 -11.64 6.39
C VAL A 152 -17.45 -10.31 6.65
N ARG A 153 -16.26 -10.35 7.25
CA ARG A 153 -15.35 -9.20 7.34
C ARG A 153 -14.30 -9.31 6.24
N ILE A 154 -14.00 -8.20 5.55
CA ILE A 154 -12.91 -8.21 4.58
C ILE A 154 -11.57 -8.11 5.29
N LEU A 155 -11.48 -7.35 6.39
CA LEU A 155 -10.27 -7.25 7.20
C LEU A 155 -10.50 -7.90 8.57
N GLU A 156 -9.86 -9.05 8.78
CA GLU A 156 -9.94 -9.81 10.04
C GLU A 156 -9.09 -9.23 11.18
N CYS A 157 -8.06 -8.44 10.85
CA CYS A 157 -7.23 -7.78 11.86
C CYS A 157 -8.10 -6.87 12.73
N GLU A 158 -8.27 -7.19 14.02
CA GLU A 158 -9.09 -6.40 14.95
C GLU A 158 -8.36 -5.15 15.46
N ASN A 159 -7.08 -5.29 15.81
CA ASN A 159 -6.27 -4.19 16.32
C ASN A 159 -5.48 -3.50 15.20
N LEU A 160 -6.06 -2.45 14.64
CA LEU A 160 -5.41 -1.64 13.61
C LEU A 160 -4.15 -0.91 14.10
N GLY A 161 -4.01 -0.66 15.41
CA GLY A 161 -2.80 -0.05 15.97
C GLY A 161 -1.59 -0.97 15.86
N ASP A 162 -1.78 -2.28 16.07
CA ASP A 162 -0.71 -3.25 15.89
C ASP A 162 -0.34 -3.43 14.40
N LEU A 163 -1.34 -3.36 13.50
CA LEU A 163 -1.10 -3.38 12.07
C LEU A 163 -0.34 -2.13 11.59
N GLU A 164 -0.67 -0.95 12.14
CA GLU A 164 0.08 0.27 11.91
C GLU A 164 1.53 0.12 12.34
N GLN A 165 1.76 -0.40 13.54
CA GLN A 165 3.10 -0.62 14.07
C GLN A 165 3.89 -1.61 13.20
N GLU A 166 3.27 -2.71 12.75
CA GLU A 166 3.88 -3.69 11.85
C GLU A 166 4.33 -3.04 10.52
N ALA A 167 3.47 -2.25 9.90
CA ALA A 167 3.79 -1.53 8.68
C ALA A 167 4.87 -0.46 8.89
N MET A 168 4.87 0.24 10.04
CA MET A 168 5.93 1.18 10.41
C MET A 168 7.28 0.49 10.56
N ASP A 169 7.32 -0.68 11.19
CA ASP A 169 8.54 -1.45 11.38
C ASP A 169 9.10 -1.97 10.06
N LEU A 170 8.23 -2.41 9.14
CA LEU A 170 8.62 -2.72 7.76
C LEU A 170 9.25 -1.50 7.08
N GLY A 171 8.58 -0.35 7.17
CA GLY A 171 9.05 0.92 6.65
C GLY A 171 10.45 1.26 7.16
N LYS A 172 10.64 1.22 8.48
CA LYS A 172 11.93 1.49 9.14
C LYS A 172 13.01 0.52 8.68
N LYS A 173 12.71 -0.77 8.62
CA LYS A 173 13.66 -1.83 8.24
C LYS A 173 14.18 -1.66 6.81
N HIS A 174 13.32 -1.24 5.89
CA HIS A 174 13.63 -1.22 4.46
C HIS A 174 13.81 0.19 3.86
N ALA A 175 13.61 1.26 4.63
CA ALA A 175 13.71 2.63 4.13
C ALA A 175 15.08 2.99 3.55
N GLN A 176 16.18 2.59 4.22
CA GLN A 176 17.53 2.89 3.70
C GLN A 176 17.83 2.09 2.44
N ALA A 177 17.50 0.79 2.43
CA ALA A 177 17.57 -0.04 1.23
C ALA A 177 16.70 0.50 0.09
N ALA A 178 15.54 1.11 0.41
CA ALA A 178 14.70 1.81 -0.54
C ALA A 178 15.43 3.01 -1.16
N ALA A 179 15.97 3.90 -0.31
CA ALA A 179 16.75 5.07 -0.70
C ALA A 179 18.03 4.73 -1.50
N ASP A 180 18.73 3.66 -1.13
CA ASP A 180 19.95 3.18 -1.82
C ASP A 180 19.64 2.33 -3.04
N ASN A 181 18.35 2.07 -3.28
CA ASN A 181 17.87 1.32 -4.41
C ASN A 181 18.40 -0.16 -4.45
N ILE A 182 18.34 -0.83 -3.31
CA ILE A 182 18.65 -2.25 -3.21
C ILE A 182 17.43 -3.08 -3.64
N GLN A 183 17.63 -4.05 -4.54
CA GLN A 183 16.60 -4.91 -5.12
C GLN A 183 16.81 -6.39 -4.72
N PRO A 184 15.75 -7.23 -4.71
CA PRO A 184 14.34 -6.89 -4.96
C PRO A 184 13.69 -6.14 -3.79
N ARG A 185 12.59 -5.42 -4.07
CA ARG A 185 11.76 -4.85 -3.00
C ARG A 185 10.98 -5.95 -2.27
N PRO A 186 10.84 -5.88 -0.93
CA PRO A 186 10.16 -6.91 -0.15
C PRO A 186 8.65 -6.94 -0.41
N ILE A 187 8.11 -8.16 -0.44
CA ILE A 187 6.69 -8.48 -0.32
C ILE A 187 6.54 -9.26 0.99
N ASN A 188 5.72 -8.75 1.90
CA ASN A 188 5.48 -9.32 3.22
C ASN A 188 4.02 -9.75 3.34
N LEU A 189 3.77 -10.76 4.16
CA LEU A 189 2.44 -11.05 4.69
C LEU A 189 2.38 -10.46 6.09
N SER A 190 1.29 -9.77 6.42
CA SER A 190 1.02 -9.35 7.79
C SER A 190 0.83 -10.57 8.67
N GLN A 191 1.33 -10.51 9.91
CA GLN A 191 1.08 -11.53 10.92
C GLN A 191 -0.42 -11.75 11.18
N PHE A 192 -1.27 -10.75 10.92
CA PHE A 192 -2.71 -10.84 11.11
C PHE A 192 -3.41 -11.63 10.00
N LEU A 193 -2.81 -11.68 8.81
CA LEU A 193 -3.26 -12.56 7.73
C LEU A 193 -3.00 -14.03 8.07
N LEU A 194 -1.83 -14.32 8.66
CA LEU A 194 -1.42 -15.68 9.01
C LEU A 194 -2.23 -16.27 10.18
N LYS A 195 -2.79 -15.42 11.05
CA LYS A 195 -3.61 -15.83 12.20
C LYS A 195 -5.06 -16.14 11.83
N ALA A 196 -5.50 -15.78 10.62
CA ALA A 196 -6.87 -16.02 10.15
C ALA A 196 -7.08 -17.41 9.53
N GLU A 197 -6.01 -18.21 9.35
CA GLU A 197 -6.12 -19.61 8.98
C GLU A 197 -6.82 -20.36 10.14
N PRO A 198 -7.92 -21.09 9.89
CA PRO A 198 -8.58 -21.82 10.95
C PRO A 198 -7.60 -22.85 11.51
N THR A 199 -7.37 -22.81 12.82
CA THR A 199 -6.82 -23.97 13.54
C THR A 199 -7.75 -25.14 13.21
N SER A 200 -7.29 -26.02 12.33
CA SER A 200 -7.89 -27.32 12.11
C SER A 200 -7.82 -28.05 13.44
N GLY A 201 -8.94 -28.00 14.17
CA GLY A 201 -9.15 -28.83 15.35
C GLY A 201 -9.05 -30.28 14.92
N ILE A 202 -8.06 -30.97 15.48
CA ILE A 202 -8.00 -32.42 15.58
C ILE A 202 -8.40 -32.76 17.01
#